data_AF-A0A4Q1C5L5-F1
#
_entry.id   AF-A0A4Q1C5L5-F1
#
_cell.length_a   1.000
_cell.length_b   1.000
_cell.length_c   1.000
_cell.angle_alpha   90.00
_cell.angle_beta   90.00
_cell.angle_gamma   90.00
#
_symmetry.space_group_name_H-M   'P 1'
#
loop_
_entity.id
_entity.type
_entity.pdbx_description
1 polymer ?
#
loop_
_entity_poly.entity_id
_entity_poly.type
_entity_poly.pdbx_seq_one_letter_code
_entity_poly.pdbx_strand_id
1 'polypeptide(L)'
;MNPTPRLAAFLLTACSATLLHAQAPAPAAPTAPTAIAARAPSTGSGQGKPDFTKPFWEQSQADRQLVNRLSQEDHQDMLRQLGITKLRPGRNPNAGSTNPPNYDPTKANPFPDWPELMVAKDGTKITTPEQWWQKRRPEIIEDLEREIVGRLPAGVPKVEWEVTETVNTKVGGVPVIARRLVGIVDNSACPEIAVTIKMAVVLPAEASGPVPVLIMFGSAAMPDEPPFRFPGVAEPAAPPSNQQLIQAGWGYVALNPASIQPDNGAGLTSGIIGLTNKGARRTPEQWGALRAWAWGAARALDYLETLPAADAKRVGIEGVSRYGKAALVTLALEPRFAFGLIASSGEGGTKPHRRDFGETVENLAGSGAYHWMAGNFVKYAAEESSFGRKTAHDIPLDAHFRLALCAPRPTFVSYGVPERGDAHWLDAQGSYMATVAAGEAFRLLGVKDVGDPTNYRAALLPSATFGRLDGVLAWRQHDGGHESRSNLSHFLVWANKLIGHTPPPAAAK
;
A
#
# COMPACT_ATOMS: atom_id res chain seq x y z
N MET A 1 16.05 -46.46 -27.18
CA MET A 1 15.60 -47.12 -28.43
C MET A 1 14.09 -47.21 -28.37
N ASN A 2 13.43 -46.61 -29.35
CA ASN A 2 12.01 -46.83 -29.71
C ASN A 2 11.85 -48.30 -30.19
N PRO A 3 10.64 -48.91 -30.19
CA PRO A 3 9.55 -48.42 -31.04
C PRO A 3 8.11 -48.59 -30.54
N THR A 4 7.25 -47.81 -31.20
CA THR A 4 5.78 -47.85 -31.28
C THR A 4 5.30 -48.97 -32.23
N PRO A 5 3.99 -49.31 -32.25
CA PRO A 5 3.07 -48.77 -33.30
C PRO A 5 1.69 -48.36 -32.72
N ARG A 6 1.08 -47.20 -33.06
CA ARG A 6 0.22 -46.84 -34.23
C ARG A 6 -0.87 -47.87 -34.57
N LEU A 7 -2.11 -47.56 -34.95
CA LEU A 7 -3.08 -46.44 -34.89
C LEU A 7 -4.29 -46.92 -35.75
N ALA A 8 -5.44 -46.22 -35.66
CA ALA A 8 -6.57 -46.17 -36.61
C ALA A 8 -7.68 -47.24 -36.47
N ALA A 9 -8.97 -47.00 -36.75
CA ALA A 9 -9.88 -45.85 -36.95
C ALA A 9 -11.21 -46.43 -37.53
N PHE A 10 -12.21 -45.56 -37.76
CA PHE A 10 -13.48 -45.71 -38.55
C PHE A 10 -14.77 -46.01 -37.74
N LEU A 11 -15.72 -45.06 -37.59
CA LEU A 11 -16.74 -44.47 -38.52
C LEU A 11 -18.12 -45.18 -38.32
N LEU A 12 -19.25 -44.53 -38.05
CA LEU A 12 -20.16 -43.74 -38.93
C LEU A 12 -21.31 -43.17 -38.04
N THR A 13 -21.74 -41.88 -38.15
CA THR A 13 -22.89 -41.36 -38.95
C THR A 13 -24.27 -41.65 -38.32
N ALA A 14 -25.35 -40.85 -38.35
CA ALA A 14 -25.71 -39.41 -38.36
C ALA A 14 -27.26 -39.36 -38.23
N CYS A 15 -27.83 -38.24 -37.75
CA CYS A 15 -29.23 -37.76 -37.92
C CYS A 15 -30.36 -38.57 -37.22
N SER A 16 -31.51 -38.02 -36.78
CA SER A 16 -32.08 -36.67 -36.58
C SER A 16 -33.45 -36.83 -35.89
N ALA A 17 -33.98 -35.72 -35.37
CA ALA A 17 -35.41 -35.40 -35.15
C ALA A 17 -36.01 -35.50 -33.72
N THR A 18 -35.86 -34.39 -33.00
CA THR A 18 -36.92 -33.48 -32.49
C THR A 18 -38.29 -34.05 -32.08
N LEU A 19 -38.70 -33.75 -30.83
CA LEU A 19 -40.07 -33.31 -30.52
C LEU A 19 -40.06 -32.42 -29.26
N LEU A 20 -40.63 -31.22 -29.43
CA LEU A 20 -40.84 -30.16 -28.45
C LEU A 20 -41.74 -30.61 -27.30
N HIS A 21 -41.45 -30.16 -26.07
CA HIS A 21 -42.45 -29.69 -25.11
C HIS A 21 -41.93 -28.43 -24.41
N ALA A 22 -42.80 -27.42 -24.33
CA ALA A 22 -42.54 -26.06 -23.89
C ALA A 22 -42.16 -25.97 -22.40
N GLN A 23 -41.12 -25.21 -22.09
CA GLN A 23 -40.81 -24.75 -20.73
C GLN A 23 -41.39 -23.35 -20.51
N ALA A 24 -42.07 -23.17 -19.39
CA ALA A 24 -42.57 -21.90 -18.90
C ALA A 24 -41.43 -20.88 -18.67
N PRO A 25 -41.66 -19.57 -18.85
CA PRO A 25 -40.62 -18.56 -18.71
C PRO A 25 -40.16 -18.44 -17.24
N ALA A 26 -38.85 -18.42 -17.04
CA ALA A 26 -38.21 -18.15 -15.76
C ALA A 26 -38.58 -16.74 -15.25
N PRO A 27 -38.76 -16.55 -13.94
CA PRO A 27 -39.06 -15.24 -13.36
C PRO A 27 -37.87 -14.28 -13.59
N ALA A 28 -38.20 -13.06 -14.02
CA ALA A 28 -37.26 -12.00 -14.33
C ALA A 28 -36.33 -11.71 -13.15
N ALA A 29 -35.03 -11.60 -13.45
CA ALA A 29 -34.03 -11.09 -12.53
C ALA A 29 -34.43 -9.67 -12.06
N PRO A 30 -34.31 -9.35 -10.76
CA PRO A 30 -34.58 -8.00 -10.30
C PRO A 30 -33.60 -7.04 -10.98
N THR A 31 -34.16 -6.11 -11.76
CA THR A 31 -33.44 -5.00 -12.36
C THR A 31 -32.65 -4.25 -11.29
N ALA A 32 -31.33 -4.23 -11.42
CA ALA A 32 -30.48 -3.34 -10.64
C ALA A 32 -31.02 -1.91 -10.78
N PRO A 33 -31.16 -1.15 -9.68
CA PRO A 33 -31.58 0.24 -9.80
C PRO A 33 -30.51 0.97 -10.62
N THR A 34 -30.95 1.58 -11.71
CA THR A 34 -30.15 2.50 -12.51
C THR A 34 -29.67 3.61 -11.59
N ALA A 35 -28.45 3.47 -11.07
CA ALA A 35 -27.79 4.55 -10.37
C ALA A 35 -27.64 5.68 -11.38
N ILE A 36 -28.43 6.74 -11.22
CA ILE A 36 -28.18 8.00 -11.90
C ILE A 36 -26.77 8.41 -11.48
N ALA A 37 -25.80 8.26 -12.39
CA ALA A 37 -24.46 8.78 -12.21
C ALA A 37 -24.60 10.31 -12.13
N ALA A 38 -24.73 10.82 -10.91
CA ALA A 38 -24.73 12.25 -10.66
C ALA A 38 -23.34 12.76 -11.05
N ARG A 39 -23.26 13.35 -12.24
CA ARG A 39 -22.10 14.14 -12.65
C ARG A 39 -21.95 15.22 -11.58
N ALA A 40 -20.76 15.32 -10.97
CA ALA A 40 -20.49 16.35 -9.98
C ALA A 40 -20.92 17.72 -10.55
N PRO A 41 -21.58 18.58 -9.76
CA PRO A 41 -22.04 19.87 -10.24
C PRO A 41 -20.86 20.63 -10.85
N SER A 42 -21.07 21.15 -12.06
CA SER A 42 -20.09 22.02 -12.73
C SER A 42 -19.80 23.21 -11.80
N THR A 43 -18.58 23.27 -11.28
CA THR A 43 -18.10 24.43 -10.53
C THR A 43 -18.26 25.66 -11.40
N GLY A 44 -19.01 26.65 -10.91
CA GLY A 44 -19.25 27.91 -11.59
C GLY A 44 -17.95 28.54 -12.07
N SER A 45 -18.02 29.14 -13.26
CA SER A 45 -16.98 29.94 -13.89
C SER A 45 -16.46 31.02 -12.94
N GLY A 46 -15.19 30.96 -12.52
CA GLY A 46 -14.51 32.10 -11.90
C GLY A 46 -13.37 31.82 -10.92
N GLN A 47 -13.24 30.62 -10.36
CA GLN A 47 -12.10 30.24 -9.51
C GLN A 47 -11.45 28.99 -10.10
N GLY A 48 -10.14 29.04 -10.40
CA GLY A 48 -9.42 27.90 -10.93
C GLY A 48 -9.59 26.67 -10.03
N LYS A 49 -9.80 25.48 -10.62
CA LYS A 49 -9.87 24.25 -9.83
C LYS A 49 -8.55 24.11 -9.03
N PRO A 50 -8.61 23.87 -7.71
CA PRO A 50 -7.41 23.70 -6.91
C PRO A 50 -6.62 22.50 -7.43
N ASP A 51 -5.29 22.63 -7.42
CA ASP A 51 -4.41 21.50 -7.70
C ASP A 51 -4.44 20.54 -6.51
N PHE A 52 -5.24 19.47 -6.63
CA PHE A 52 -5.41 18.47 -5.59
C PHE A 52 -4.12 17.71 -5.25
N THR A 53 -3.11 17.75 -6.13
CA THR A 53 -1.83 17.06 -5.91
C THR A 53 -0.91 17.84 -4.97
N LYS A 54 -1.15 19.13 -4.76
CA LYS A 54 -0.36 19.95 -3.84
C LYS A 54 -0.57 19.49 -2.40
N PRO A 55 0.51 19.33 -1.63
CA PRO A 55 0.38 19.03 -0.22
C PRO A 55 -0.25 20.21 0.53
N PHE A 56 -0.91 19.94 1.67
CA PHE A 56 -1.71 20.93 2.38
C PHE A 56 -0.92 22.18 2.83
N TRP A 57 0.39 22.08 3.05
CA TRP A 57 1.24 23.21 3.46
C TRP A 57 1.59 24.15 2.30
N GLU A 58 1.43 23.72 1.06
CA GLU A 58 1.60 24.55 -0.16
C GLU A 58 0.27 25.11 -0.68
N GLN A 59 -0.86 24.69 -0.11
CA GLN A 59 -2.19 25.15 -0.48
C GLN A 59 -2.55 26.46 0.21
N SER A 60 -3.24 27.35 -0.52
CA SER A 60 -3.85 28.52 0.10
C SER A 60 -4.92 28.11 1.12
N GLN A 61 -5.31 29.02 2.02
CA GLN A 61 -6.39 28.73 2.96
C GLN A 61 -7.72 28.44 2.23
N ALA A 62 -8.02 29.18 1.15
CA ALA A 62 -9.21 28.97 0.33
C ALA A 62 -9.19 27.60 -0.34
N ASP A 63 -8.06 27.18 -0.90
CA ASP A 63 -7.90 25.84 -1.51
C ASP A 63 -8.10 24.74 -0.47
N ARG A 64 -7.51 24.88 0.73
CA ARG A 64 -7.71 23.91 1.82
C ARG A 64 -9.17 23.78 2.23
N GLN A 65 -9.89 24.89 2.35
CA GLN A 65 -11.31 24.88 2.66
C GLN A 65 -12.13 24.20 1.56
N LEU A 66 -11.80 24.47 0.30
CA LEU A 66 -12.42 23.85 -0.86
C LEU A 66 -12.18 22.34 -0.90
N VAL A 67 -10.93 21.89 -0.73
CA VAL A 67 -10.56 20.47 -0.67
C VAL A 67 -11.28 19.76 0.48
N ASN A 68 -11.35 20.37 1.65
CA ASN A 68 -12.05 19.79 2.81
C ASN A 68 -13.55 19.64 2.52
N ARG A 69 -14.19 20.67 1.96
CA ARG A 69 -15.62 20.62 1.61
C ARG A 69 -15.89 19.53 0.57
N LEU A 70 -15.13 19.49 -0.52
CA LEU A 70 -15.30 18.48 -1.57
C LEU A 70 -15.03 17.05 -1.05
N SER A 71 -14.05 16.89 -0.15
CA SER A 71 -13.80 15.60 0.51
C SER A 71 -14.97 15.16 1.39
N GLN A 72 -15.62 16.10 2.10
CA GLN A 72 -16.82 15.82 2.89
C GLN A 72 -18.02 15.46 1.99
N GLU A 73 -18.21 16.16 0.87
CA GLU A 73 -19.29 15.87 -0.08
C GLU A 73 -19.16 14.47 -0.70
N ASP A 74 -17.94 14.07 -1.08
CA ASP A 74 -17.66 12.72 -1.58
C ASP A 74 -17.83 11.65 -0.48
N HIS A 75 -17.38 11.95 0.74
CA HIS A 75 -17.55 11.07 1.90
C HIS A 75 -19.03 10.84 2.24
N GLN A 76 -19.85 11.89 2.25
CA GLN A 76 -21.29 11.79 2.46
C GLN A 76 -21.97 10.94 1.39
N ASP A 77 -21.47 10.97 0.16
CA ASP A 77 -21.95 10.09 -0.90
C ASP A 77 -21.65 8.63 -0.61
N MET A 78 -20.42 8.33 -0.19
CA MET A 78 -20.03 6.99 0.23
C MET A 78 -20.91 6.49 1.38
N LEU A 79 -21.21 7.33 2.37
CA LEU A 79 -22.12 6.98 3.46
C LEU A 79 -23.53 6.64 2.96
N ARG A 80 -24.07 7.43 2.02
CA ARG A 80 -25.37 7.14 1.39
C ARG A 80 -25.35 5.81 0.63
N GLN A 81 -24.32 5.57 -0.18
CA GLN A 81 -24.16 4.32 -0.94
C GLN A 81 -24.12 3.09 -0.01
N LEU A 82 -23.52 3.23 1.17
CA LEU A 82 -23.42 2.18 2.18
C LEU A 82 -24.65 2.08 3.09
N GLY A 83 -25.57 3.05 3.05
CA GLY A 83 -26.71 3.10 3.99
C GLY A 83 -26.30 3.43 5.43
N ILE A 84 -25.22 4.21 5.63
CA ILE A 84 -24.74 4.66 6.94
C ILE A 84 -25.31 6.04 7.24
N THR A 85 -25.95 6.20 8.40
CA THR A 85 -26.50 7.48 8.86
C THR A 85 -25.61 8.16 9.90
N LYS A 86 -24.79 7.39 10.63
CA LYS A 86 -23.88 7.93 11.65
C LYS A 86 -22.61 7.09 11.80
N LEU A 87 -21.47 7.77 11.80
CA LEU A 87 -20.18 7.18 12.16
C LEU A 87 -19.83 7.51 13.61
N ARG A 88 -19.08 6.60 14.25
CA ARG A 88 -18.32 6.95 15.45
C ARG A 88 -17.18 7.91 15.09
N PRO A 89 -16.86 8.89 15.97
CA PRO A 89 -15.78 9.83 15.71
C PRO A 89 -14.41 9.16 15.88
N GLY A 90 -13.47 9.51 15.00
CA GLY A 90 -12.05 9.21 15.20
C GLY A 90 -11.49 9.87 16.46
N ARG A 91 -10.35 9.36 16.94
CA ARG A 91 -9.60 9.98 18.05
C ARG A 91 -9.05 11.33 17.63
N ASN A 92 -8.96 12.28 18.55
CA ASN A 92 -8.42 13.60 18.31
C ASN A 92 -7.21 13.86 19.23
N PRO A 93 -5.97 13.90 18.71
CA PRO A 93 -4.77 14.05 19.52
C PRO A 93 -4.56 15.49 20.04
N ASN A 94 -5.39 16.46 19.63
CA ASN A 94 -5.26 17.85 20.08
C ASN A 94 -5.57 17.96 21.58
N ALA A 95 -4.79 18.81 22.27
CA ALA A 95 -4.99 19.09 23.69
C ALA A 95 -6.42 19.59 23.98
N GLY A 96 -7.04 19.05 25.03
CA GLY A 96 -8.41 19.42 25.43
C GLY A 96 -9.53 18.82 24.58
N SER A 97 -9.23 17.88 23.67
CA SER A 97 -10.27 17.19 22.90
C SER A 97 -11.15 16.31 23.80
N THR A 98 -12.42 16.15 23.42
CA THR A 98 -13.39 15.32 24.15
C THR A 98 -13.28 13.82 23.83
N ASN A 99 -12.44 13.45 22.84
CA ASN A 99 -12.19 12.07 22.44
C ASN A 99 -10.68 11.86 22.17
N PRO A 100 -9.82 11.98 23.19
CA PRO A 100 -8.38 11.81 23.02
C PRO A 100 -8.04 10.34 22.69
N PRO A 101 -6.92 10.10 22.00
CA PRO A 101 -6.42 8.74 21.79
C PRO A 101 -6.08 8.04 23.11
N ASN A 102 -6.30 6.73 23.16
CA ASN A 102 -5.77 5.90 24.23
C ASN A 102 -4.25 5.74 24.04
N TYR A 103 -3.47 5.99 25.10
CA TYR A 103 -2.05 5.67 25.17
C TYR A 103 -1.69 4.82 26.39
N ASP A 104 -2.70 4.23 27.04
CA ASP A 104 -2.54 3.29 28.15
C ASP A 104 -2.49 1.85 27.58
N PRO A 105 -1.33 1.17 27.63
CA PRO A 105 -1.19 -0.19 27.11
C PRO A 105 -2.14 -1.20 27.76
N THR A 106 -2.59 -0.95 29.00
CA THR A 106 -3.50 -1.84 29.72
C THR A 106 -4.92 -1.83 29.14
N LYS A 107 -5.27 -0.77 28.40
CA LYS A 107 -6.58 -0.59 27.74
C LYS A 107 -6.52 -0.83 26.22
N ALA A 108 -5.35 -1.20 25.70
CA ALA A 108 -5.12 -1.24 24.27
C ALA A 108 -5.68 -2.48 23.54
N ASN A 109 -6.22 -3.46 24.27
CA ASN A 109 -6.71 -4.73 23.72
C ASN A 109 -8.21 -4.95 23.98
N PRO A 110 -9.12 -4.09 23.47
CA PRO A 110 -10.56 -4.32 23.60
C PRO A 110 -11.03 -5.58 22.86
N PHE A 111 -10.29 -6.02 21.83
CA PHE A 111 -10.54 -7.24 21.07
C PHE A 111 -9.28 -8.12 21.05
N PRO A 112 -9.01 -8.89 22.13
CA PRO A 112 -7.75 -9.64 22.28
C PRO A 112 -7.65 -10.85 21.34
N ASP A 113 -8.79 -11.35 20.85
CA ASP A 113 -8.87 -12.50 19.96
C ASP A 113 -8.85 -12.04 18.50
N TRP A 114 -7.71 -12.28 17.84
CA TRP A 114 -7.52 -11.92 16.43
C TRP A 114 -7.94 -13.07 15.51
N PRO A 115 -8.40 -12.78 14.27
CA PRO A 115 -8.79 -13.85 13.35
C PRO A 115 -7.62 -14.77 13.04
N GLU A 116 -7.89 -16.07 13.01
CA GLU A 116 -6.86 -17.10 12.83
C GLU A 116 -6.30 -17.08 11.40
N LEU A 117 -4.97 -16.96 11.30
CA LEU A 117 -4.29 -16.88 10.00
C LEU A 117 -4.32 -18.22 9.27
N MET A 118 -4.15 -19.32 10.01
CA MET A 118 -4.05 -20.69 9.49
C MET A 118 -5.37 -21.47 9.51
N VAL A 119 -6.50 -20.77 9.41
CA VAL A 119 -7.82 -21.38 9.26
C VAL A 119 -8.54 -20.73 8.08
N ALA A 120 -8.91 -21.53 7.08
CA ALA A 120 -9.71 -21.09 5.94
C ALA A 120 -11.14 -20.74 6.37
N LYS A 121 -11.87 -20.03 5.50
CA LYS A 121 -13.26 -19.61 5.78
C LYS A 121 -14.23 -20.77 6.04
N ASP A 122 -13.96 -21.95 5.49
CA ASP A 122 -14.75 -23.16 5.72
C ASP A 122 -14.30 -23.98 6.95
N GLY A 123 -13.39 -23.44 7.77
CA GLY A 123 -12.85 -24.10 8.96
C GLY A 123 -11.67 -25.04 8.69
N THR A 124 -11.25 -25.22 7.43
CA THR A 124 -10.08 -26.05 7.12
C THR A 124 -8.81 -25.46 7.73
N LYS A 125 -8.07 -26.26 8.50
CA LYS A 125 -6.73 -25.88 8.98
C LYS A 125 -5.73 -25.88 7.84
N ILE A 126 -4.93 -24.82 7.76
CA ILE A 126 -3.87 -24.63 6.78
C ILE A 126 -2.56 -25.14 7.37
N THR A 127 -2.05 -26.22 6.78
CA THR A 127 -0.90 -26.98 7.30
C THR A 127 0.17 -27.22 6.25
N THR A 128 -0.11 -26.95 4.97
CA THR A 128 0.87 -27.08 3.88
C THR A 128 0.99 -25.80 3.04
N PRO A 129 2.14 -25.57 2.37
CA PRO A 129 2.31 -24.50 1.40
C PRO A 129 1.26 -24.50 0.29
N GLU A 130 0.86 -25.66 -0.22
CA GLU A 130 -0.13 -25.78 -1.30
C GLU A 130 -1.49 -25.24 -0.85
N GLN A 131 -1.92 -25.57 0.37
CA GLN A 131 -3.16 -25.05 0.96
C GLN A 131 -3.09 -23.52 1.15
N TRP A 132 -1.93 -22.98 1.50
CA TRP A 132 -1.73 -21.54 1.56
C TRP A 132 -1.94 -20.90 0.20
N TRP A 133 -1.22 -21.35 -0.83
CA TRP A 133 -1.24 -20.73 -2.16
C TRP A 133 -2.57 -20.90 -2.89
N GLN A 134 -3.19 -22.08 -2.78
CA GLN A 134 -4.39 -22.41 -3.57
C GLN A 134 -5.69 -22.03 -2.88
N LYS A 135 -5.69 -21.87 -1.54
CA LYS A 135 -6.92 -21.62 -0.76
C LYS A 135 -6.82 -20.40 0.13
N ARG A 136 -5.94 -20.42 1.13
CA ARG A 136 -5.97 -19.39 2.18
C ARG A 136 -5.56 -18.01 1.67
N ARG A 137 -4.49 -17.94 0.90
CA ARG A 137 -3.99 -16.67 0.36
C ARG A 137 -5.01 -16.00 -0.58
N PRO A 138 -5.64 -16.70 -1.54
CA PRO A 138 -6.75 -16.13 -2.32
C PRO A 138 -7.92 -15.59 -1.48
N GLU A 139 -8.34 -16.29 -0.44
CA GLU A 139 -9.41 -15.81 0.47
C GLU A 139 -9.02 -14.49 1.15
N ILE A 140 -7.78 -14.38 1.62
CA ILE A 140 -7.26 -13.18 2.28
C ILE A 140 -7.16 -12.03 1.28
N ILE A 141 -6.69 -12.27 0.04
CA ILE A 141 -6.66 -11.23 -1.00
C ILE A 141 -8.06 -10.71 -1.26
N GLU A 142 -9.04 -11.60 -1.44
CA GLU A 142 -10.42 -11.21 -1.75
C GLU A 142 -11.01 -10.33 -0.63
N ASP A 143 -10.77 -10.65 0.65
CA ASP A 143 -11.22 -9.79 1.75
C ASP A 143 -10.44 -8.48 1.84
N LEU A 144 -9.13 -8.51 1.59
CA LEU A 144 -8.30 -7.30 1.58
C LEU A 144 -8.75 -6.33 0.50
N GLU A 145 -8.94 -6.82 -0.73
CA GLU A 145 -9.39 -6.02 -1.85
C GLU A 145 -10.85 -5.59 -1.71
N ARG A 146 -11.77 -6.44 -1.24
CA ARG A 146 -13.18 -6.05 -1.09
C ARG A 146 -13.43 -5.09 0.07
N GLU A 147 -12.78 -5.31 1.21
CA GLU A 147 -13.18 -4.66 2.47
C GLU A 147 -12.23 -3.56 2.93
N ILE A 148 -10.97 -3.55 2.49
CA ILE A 148 -9.93 -2.70 3.09
C ILE A 148 -9.29 -1.76 2.08
N VAL A 149 -8.71 -2.25 0.97
CA VAL A 149 -7.92 -1.42 0.04
C VAL A 149 -8.62 -1.13 -1.28
N GLY A 150 -9.64 -1.93 -1.62
CA GLY A 150 -10.47 -1.78 -2.80
C GLY A 150 -9.89 -2.54 -4.00
N ARG A 151 -10.77 -3.00 -4.89
CA ARG A 151 -10.40 -3.75 -6.09
C ARG A 151 -9.82 -2.83 -7.16
N LEU A 152 -8.79 -3.33 -7.84
CA LEU A 152 -8.24 -2.71 -9.03
C LEU A 152 -9.21 -2.91 -10.20
N PRO A 153 -9.66 -1.85 -10.90
CA PRO A 153 -10.51 -2.02 -12.07
C PRO A 153 -9.77 -2.76 -13.20
N ALA A 154 -10.46 -3.60 -13.98
CA ALA A 154 -9.82 -4.38 -15.06
C ALA A 154 -9.28 -3.50 -16.22
N GLY A 155 -9.84 -2.30 -16.40
CA GLY A 155 -9.52 -1.39 -17.50
C GLY A 155 -8.73 -0.14 -17.09
N VAL A 156 -7.83 -0.24 -16.11
CA VAL A 156 -6.95 0.91 -15.81
C VAL A 156 -6.12 1.26 -17.05
N PRO A 157 -6.10 2.53 -17.50
CA PRO A 157 -5.40 2.89 -18.72
C PRO A 157 -3.89 2.64 -18.65
N LYS A 158 -3.27 2.46 -19.81
CA LYS A 158 -1.83 2.22 -19.95
C LYS A 158 -1.03 3.49 -19.62
N VAL A 159 0.23 3.30 -19.26
CA VAL A 159 1.18 4.37 -19.00
C VAL A 159 2.30 4.31 -20.05
N GLU A 160 2.56 5.44 -20.70
CA GLU A 160 3.72 5.64 -21.55
C GLU A 160 4.74 6.51 -20.82
N TRP A 161 6.00 6.08 -20.78
CA TRP A 161 7.04 6.76 -20.03
C TRP A 161 7.91 7.63 -20.95
N GLU A 162 8.08 8.89 -20.58
CA GLU A 162 8.99 9.83 -21.23
C GLU A 162 10.10 10.25 -20.26
N VAL A 163 11.34 10.22 -20.74
CA VAL A 163 12.49 10.80 -20.03
C VAL A 163 12.57 12.28 -20.39
N THR A 164 12.22 13.16 -19.45
CA THR A 164 12.21 14.61 -19.68
C THR A 164 13.55 15.27 -19.37
N GLU A 165 14.38 14.60 -18.58
CA GLU A 165 15.68 15.13 -18.15
C GLU A 165 16.63 13.96 -17.85
N THR A 166 17.90 14.11 -18.20
CA THR A 166 18.98 13.21 -17.77
C THR A 166 20.16 14.06 -17.29
N VAL A 167 20.64 13.80 -16.08
CA VAL A 167 21.80 14.48 -15.50
C VAL A 167 22.82 13.46 -15.04
N ASN A 168 24.09 13.76 -15.31
CA ASN A 168 25.22 13.06 -14.72
C ASN A 168 25.71 13.91 -13.55
N THR A 169 25.55 13.40 -12.32
CA THR A 169 25.90 14.12 -11.09
C THR A 169 26.53 13.16 -10.09
N LYS A 170 26.67 13.58 -8.83
CA LYS A 170 27.17 12.74 -7.74
C LYS A 170 26.17 12.69 -6.59
N VAL A 171 25.99 11.51 -6.02
CA VAL A 171 25.28 11.31 -4.75
C VAL A 171 26.26 10.73 -3.74
N GLY A 172 26.51 11.45 -2.64
CA GLY A 172 27.48 11.01 -1.63
C GLY A 172 28.89 10.78 -2.18
N GLY A 173 29.29 11.57 -3.19
CA GLY A 173 30.59 11.46 -3.88
C GLY A 173 30.64 10.44 -5.02
N VAL A 174 29.65 9.55 -5.15
CA VAL A 174 29.60 8.50 -6.17
C VAL A 174 28.93 9.04 -7.45
N PRO A 175 29.54 8.87 -8.64
CA PRO A 175 28.91 9.23 -9.92
C PRO A 175 27.61 8.47 -10.18
N VAL A 176 26.56 9.19 -10.57
CA VAL A 176 25.25 8.63 -10.89
C VAL A 176 24.70 9.18 -12.20
N ILE A 177 23.86 8.38 -12.86
CA ILE A 177 22.98 8.83 -13.93
C ILE A 177 21.58 8.96 -13.32
N ALA A 178 21.08 10.19 -13.25
CA ALA A 178 19.72 10.46 -12.80
C ALA A 178 18.83 10.83 -13.99
N ARG A 179 17.64 10.26 -14.05
CA ARG A 179 16.64 10.52 -15.09
C ARG A 179 15.36 10.99 -14.43
N ARG A 180 14.83 12.13 -14.88
CA ARG A 180 13.47 12.54 -14.54
C ARG A 180 12.51 11.94 -15.56
N LEU A 181 11.43 11.36 -15.05
CA LEU A 181 10.43 10.70 -15.86
C LEU A 181 9.03 11.21 -15.57
N VAL A 182 8.26 11.27 -16.66
CA VAL A 182 6.82 11.47 -16.63
C VAL A 182 6.15 10.27 -17.28
N GLY A 183 5.23 9.64 -16.55
CA GLY A 183 4.38 8.56 -17.02
C GLY A 183 3.05 9.14 -17.45
N ILE A 184 2.85 9.27 -18.75
CA ILE A 184 1.64 9.81 -19.36
C ILE A 184 0.62 8.67 -19.43
N VAL A 185 -0.48 8.82 -18.69
CA VAL A 185 -1.56 7.84 -18.69
C VAL A 185 -2.49 8.13 -19.86
N ASP A 186 -2.86 7.11 -20.64
CA ASP A 186 -3.84 7.23 -21.72
C ASP A 186 -5.18 7.75 -21.16
N ASN A 187 -5.56 8.96 -21.58
CA ASN A 187 -6.79 9.62 -21.19
C ASN A 187 -7.80 9.76 -22.33
N SER A 188 -7.65 9.01 -23.43
CA SER A 188 -8.56 9.06 -24.58
C SER A 188 -10.03 8.83 -24.21
N ALA A 189 -10.28 8.01 -23.19
CA ALA A 189 -11.64 7.74 -22.68
C ALA A 189 -12.22 8.88 -21.82
N CYS A 190 -11.40 9.81 -21.34
CA CYS A 190 -11.81 11.00 -20.57
C CYS A 190 -10.75 12.13 -20.70
N PRO A 191 -10.71 12.86 -21.83
CA PRO A 191 -9.64 13.84 -22.10
C PRO A 191 -9.54 14.98 -21.07
N GLU A 192 -10.63 15.23 -20.34
CA GLU A 192 -10.74 16.24 -19.29
C GLU A 192 -9.86 15.95 -18.06
N ILE A 193 -9.43 14.69 -17.89
CA ILE A 193 -8.61 14.23 -16.76
C ILE A 193 -7.29 13.72 -17.30
N ALA A 194 -6.27 14.58 -17.33
CA ALA A 194 -4.90 14.18 -17.59
C ALA A 194 -4.24 13.67 -16.31
N VAL A 195 -3.50 12.56 -16.41
CA VAL A 195 -2.72 12.01 -15.29
C VAL A 195 -1.28 11.83 -15.76
N THR A 196 -0.36 12.41 -14.99
CA THR A 196 1.08 12.32 -15.24
C THR A 196 1.77 11.85 -13.98
N ILE A 197 2.26 10.61 -14.00
CA ILE A 197 3.00 10.00 -12.90
C ILE A 197 4.43 10.54 -12.91
N LYS A 198 4.89 11.09 -11.80
CA LYS A 198 6.22 11.70 -11.70
C LYS A 198 7.15 10.79 -10.92
N MET A 199 8.33 10.52 -11.48
CA MET A 199 9.41 9.85 -10.75
C MET A 199 10.80 10.31 -11.18
N ALA A 200 11.78 10.10 -10.31
CA ALA A 200 13.20 10.19 -10.65
C ALA A 200 13.83 8.80 -10.48
N VAL A 201 14.58 8.34 -11.48
CA VAL A 201 15.32 7.07 -11.44
C VAL A 201 16.80 7.39 -11.41
N VAL A 202 17.51 6.90 -10.40
CA VAL A 202 18.93 7.22 -10.16
C VAL A 202 19.72 5.93 -9.99
N LEU A 203 20.67 5.71 -10.88
CA LEU A 203 21.51 4.50 -10.90
C LEU A 203 23.00 4.90 -10.83
N PRO A 204 23.86 4.09 -10.17
CA PRO A 204 25.31 4.32 -10.20
C PRO A 204 25.83 4.28 -11.65
N ALA A 205 26.61 5.30 -12.05
CA ALA A 205 27.06 5.45 -13.43
C ALA A 205 28.12 4.41 -13.84
N GLU A 206 28.87 3.91 -12.85
CA GLU A 206 30.03 3.03 -13.04
C GLU A 206 29.76 1.59 -12.57
N ALA A 207 28.49 1.20 -12.43
CA ALA A 207 28.14 -0.17 -12.08
C ALA A 207 28.59 -1.14 -13.19
N SER A 208 29.25 -2.25 -12.80
CA SER A 208 29.73 -3.28 -13.73
C SER A 208 28.63 -4.19 -14.28
N GLY A 209 27.38 -4.03 -13.80
CA GLY A 209 26.21 -4.81 -14.21
C GLY A 209 24.92 -4.22 -13.64
N PRO A 210 23.78 -4.89 -13.85
CA PRO A 210 22.49 -4.45 -13.33
C PRO A 210 22.52 -4.37 -11.80
N VAL A 211 21.99 -3.28 -11.23
CA VAL A 211 21.98 -3.06 -9.76
C VAL A 211 20.60 -3.31 -9.16
N PRO A 212 20.50 -3.78 -7.89
CA PRO A 212 19.25 -3.76 -7.15
C PRO A 212 18.73 -2.32 -7.02
N VAL A 213 17.40 -2.16 -6.97
CA VAL A 213 16.76 -0.83 -6.93
C VAL A 213 15.73 -0.78 -5.80
N LEU A 214 15.72 0.31 -5.02
CA LEU A 214 14.66 0.58 -4.07
C LEU A 214 13.73 1.68 -4.60
N ILE A 215 12.46 1.36 -4.83
CA ILE A 215 11.43 2.37 -5.09
C ILE A 215 10.99 2.97 -3.76
N MET A 216 11.11 4.28 -3.61
CA MET A 216 10.74 5.05 -2.42
C MET A 216 9.60 5.99 -2.79
N PHE A 217 8.49 5.91 -2.05
CA PHE A 217 7.42 6.90 -2.19
C PHE A 217 7.85 8.25 -1.58
N GLY A 218 7.80 9.33 -2.38
CA GLY A 218 8.34 10.65 -2.01
C GLY A 218 7.96 11.77 -2.98
N SER A 219 8.83 12.76 -3.18
CA SER A 219 8.55 13.96 -3.98
C SER A 219 8.94 13.88 -5.47
N ALA A 220 9.43 12.72 -5.95
CA ALA A 220 10.08 12.57 -7.26
C ALA A 220 11.24 13.54 -7.51
N ALA A 221 11.94 13.94 -6.44
CA ALA A 221 13.07 14.84 -6.51
C ALA A 221 14.28 14.20 -7.21
N MET A 222 14.93 14.98 -8.06
CA MET A 222 16.25 14.67 -8.61
C MET A 222 17.35 14.91 -7.56
N PRO A 223 18.55 14.30 -7.69
CA PRO A 223 19.62 14.44 -6.70
C PRO A 223 20.05 15.86 -6.36
N ASP A 224 20.06 16.75 -7.36
CA ASP A 224 20.51 18.14 -7.22
C ASP A 224 19.41 19.08 -6.70
N GLU A 225 18.19 18.56 -6.52
CA GLU A 225 17.08 19.33 -5.94
C GLU A 225 17.13 19.27 -4.41
N PRO A 226 16.79 20.38 -3.74
CA PRO A 226 16.80 20.41 -2.28
C PRO A 226 15.80 19.38 -1.74
N PRO A 227 16.18 18.57 -0.74
CA PRO A 227 15.24 17.66 -0.11
C PRO A 227 14.15 18.47 0.59
N PHE A 228 12.92 17.97 0.53
CA PHE A 228 11.83 18.56 1.30
C PHE A 228 12.09 18.36 2.81
N ARG A 229 11.96 19.44 3.58
CA ARG A 229 12.11 19.42 5.05
C ARG A 229 10.83 19.89 5.70
N PHE A 230 10.32 19.12 6.64
CA PHE A 230 9.23 19.57 7.50
C PHE A 230 9.76 20.65 8.47
N PRO A 231 9.17 21.86 8.49
CA PRO A 231 9.55 22.88 9.45
C PRO A 231 9.43 22.37 10.89
N GLY A 232 10.47 22.59 11.70
CA GLY A 232 10.48 22.20 13.12
C GLY A 232 10.76 20.71 13.39
N VAL A 233 11.01 19.89 12.35
CA VAL A 233 11.44 18.50 12.52
C VAL A 233 12.96 18.44 12.39
N ALA A 234 13.63 17.88 13.40
CA ALA A 234 15.07 17.70 13.38
C ALA A 234 15.47 16.66 12.32
N GLU A 235 16.54 16.96 11.58
CA GLU A 235 17.10 16.01 10.62
C GLU A 235 17.67 14.78 11.34
N PRO A 236 17.42 13.56 10.83
CA PRO A 236 18.05 12.36 11.37
C PRO A 236 19.58 12.42 11.26
N ALA A 237 20.27 11.87 12.26
CA ALA A 237 21.73 11.82 12.29
C ALA A 237 22.33 10.89 11.22
N ALA A 238 21.61 9.84 10.82
CA ALA A 238 22.04 8.93 9.76
C ALA A 238 22.24 9.67 8.43
N PRO A 239 23.11 9.22 7.49
CA PRO A 239 23.24 9.85 6.17
C PRO A 239 21.93 9.81 5.36
N PRO A 240 21.71 10.70 4.37
CA PRO A 240 20.53 10.66 3.51
C PRO A 240 20.30 9.30 2.84
N SER A 241 19.03 8.91 2.65
CA SER A 241 18.68 7.57 2.15
C SER A 241 19.28 7.27 0.76
N ASN A 242 19.17 8.25 -0.15
CA ASN A 242 19.77 8.17 -1.49
C ASN A 242 21.30 7.93 -1.44
N GLN A 243 22.00 8.59 -0.53
CA GLN A 243 23.43 8.39 -0.32
C GLN A 243 23.74 6.97 0.16
N GLN A 244 23.02 6.46 1.16
CA GLN A 244 23.25 5.11 1.67
C GLN A 244 23.02 4.04 0.59
N LEU A 245 21.97 4.20 -0.23
CA LEU A 245 21.66 3.29 -1.35
C LEU A 245 22.77 3.28 -2.40
N ILE A 246 23.15 4.46 -2.91
CA ILE A 246 24.16 4.57 -3.96
C ILE A 246 25.52 4.07 -3.47
N GLN A 247 25.91 4.37 -2.22
CA GLN A 247 27.15 3.87 -1.61
C GLN A 247 27.13 2.34 -1.40
N ALA A 248 25.95 1.73 -1.26
CA ALA A 248 25.81 0.28 -1.22
C ALA A 248 25.78 -0.38 -2.62
N GLY A 249 25.94 0.40 -3.69
CA GLY A 249 25.85 -0.06 -5.07
C GLY A 249 24.43 -0.38 -5.52
N TRP A 250 23.43 0.28 -4.93
CA TRP A 250 22.03 0.18 -5.31
C TRP A 250 21.61 1.39 -6.12
N GLY A 251 20.64 1.21 -7.01
CA GLY A 251 19.85 2.31 -7.56
C GLY A 251 18.66 2.66 -6.67
N TYR A 252 18.01 3.78 -6.96
CA TYR A 252 16.74 4.12 -6.32
C TYR A 252 15.77 4.82 -7.28
N VAL A 253 14.49 4.74 -6.94
CA VAL A 253 13.44 5.54 -7.58
C VAL A 253 12.77 6.41 -6.53
N ALA A 254 12.71 7.72 -6.74
CA ALA A 254 11.82 8.60 -5.99
C ALA A 254 10.50 8.70 -6.77
N LEU A 255 9.42 8.11 -6.28
CA LEU A 255 8.12 8.06 -6.95
C LEU A 255 7.11 8.95 -6.22
N ASN A 256 6.44 9.87 -6.92
CA ASN A 256 5.46 10.77 -6.31
C ASN A 256 4.05 10.16 -6.24
N PRO A 257 3.54 9.78 -5.06
CA PRO A 257 2.22 9.16 -4.93
C PRO A 257 1.08 10.11 -5.30
N ALA A 258 1.18 11.40 -4.95
CA ALA A 258 0.17 12.40 -5.24
C ALA A 258 -0.01 12.64 -6.75
N SER A 259 1.03 12.39 -7.55
CA SER A 259 0.96 12.43 -9.01
C SER A 259 0.20 11.25 -9.64
N ILE A 260 0.09 10.13 -8.91
CA ILE A 260 -0.73 8.96 -9.30
C ILE A 260 -2.18 9.22 -8.87
N GLN A 261 -2.36 9.51 -7.58
CA GLN A 261 -3.65 9.82 -6.99
C GLN A 261 -3.47 10.85 -5.86
N PRO A 262 -4.18 11.99 -5.91
CA PRO A 262 -4.17 12.96 -4.83
C PRO A 262 -4.48 12.37 -3.45
N ASP A 263 -3.84 12.94 -2.43
CA ASP A 263 -4.00 12.50 -1.05
C ASP A 263 -5.14 13.23 -0.32
N ASN A 264 -6.35 13.16 -0.88
CA ASN A 264 -7.57 13.70 -0.28
C ASN A 264 -8.82 13.12 -0.96
N GLY A 265 -9.98 13.22 -0.27
CA GLY A 265 -11.27 12.77 -0.81
C GLY A 265 -11.72 13.53 -2.05
N ALA A 266 -11.46 14.84 -2.11
CA ALA A 266 -11.81 15.68 -3.27
C ALA A 266 -11.18 15.17 -4.57
N GLY A 267 -9.95 14.67 -4.46
CA GLY A 267 -9.18 14.16 -5.59
C GLY A 267 -9.64 12.80 -6.10
N LEU A 268 -10.56 12.08 -5.45
CA LEU A 268 -11.04 10.75 -5.91
C LEU A 268 -11.76 10.79 -7.25
N THR A 269 -12.26 11.95 -7.67
CA THR A 269 -12.85 12.18 -9.01
C THR A 269 -11.82 12.74 -10.02
N SER A 270 -10.55 12.78 -9.63
CA SER A 270 -9.38 13.11 -10.45
C SER A 270 -8.27 12.06 -10.24
N GLY A 271 -7.08 12.29 -10.80
CA GLY A 271 -6.00 11.29 -10.73
C GLY A 271 -6.38 9.98 -11.43
N ILE A 272 -5.64 8.90 -11.17
CA ILE A 272 -5.89 7.62 -11.82
C ILE A 272 -7.27 7.02 -11.48
N ILE A 273 -7.76 7.20 -10.25
CA ILE A 273 -9.08 6.72 -9.83
C ILE A 273 -10.16 7.46 -10.61
N GLY A 274 -10.09 8.79 -10.63
CA GLY A 274 -11.02 9.64 -11.36
C GLY A 274 -10.99 9.36 -12.86
N LEU A 275 -9.81 9.23 -13.45
CA LEU A 275 -9.67 8.91 -14.87
C LEU A 275 -10.33 7.55 -15.21
N THR A 276 -10.05 6.52 -14.41
CA THR A 276 -10.63 5.18 -14.60
C THR A 276 -12.16 5.19 -14.45
N ASN A 277 -12.67 6.05 -13.58
CA ASN A 277 -14.11 6.26 -13.37
C ASN A 277 -14.72 7.36 -14.25
N LYS A 278 -13.97 7.95 -15.19
CA LYS A 278 -14.42 9.05 -16.06
C LYS A 278 -15.01 10.24 -15.28
N GLY A 279 -14.40 10.56 -14.14
CA GLY A 279 -14.80 11.61 -13.21
C GLY A 279 -15.97 11.25 -12.28
N ALA A 280 -16.53 10.05 -12.38
CA ALA A 280 -17.58 9.60 -11.46
C ALA A 280 -17.01 9.25 -10.07
N ARG A 281 -17.85 9.40 -9.05
CA ARG A 281 -17.55 8.91 -7.70
C ARG A 281 -17.36 7.40 -7.72
N ARG A 282 -16.48 6.92 -6.85
CA ARG A 282 -16.20 5.49 -6.74
C ARG A 282 -17.34 4.74 -6.03
N THR A 283 -17.51 3.47 -6.38
CA THR A 283 -18.38 2.54 -5.63
C THR A 283 -17.64 2.01 -4.39
N PRO A 284 -18.32 1.37 -3.41
CA PRO A 284 -17.69 0.97 -2.16
C PRO A 284 -16.54 -0.02 -2.31
N GLU A 285 -16.55 -0.83 -3.35
CA GLU A 285 -15.57 -1.89 -3.56
C GLU A 285 -14.38 -1.48 -4.43
N GLN A 286 -14.41 -0.28 -5.02
CA GLN A 286 -13.30 0.21 -5.81
C GLN A 286 -12.14 0.68 -4.93
N TRP A 287 -10.93 0.55 -5.46
CA TRP A 287 -9.67 1.01 -4.85
C TRP A 287 -9.74 2.39 -4.16
N GLY A 288 -9.02 2.49 -3.06
CA GLY A 288 -8.59 3.77 -2.49
C GLY A 288 -7.19 4.18 -2.95
N ALA A 289 -6.71 5.30 -2.43
CA ALA A 289 -5.41 5.86 -2.78
C ALA A 289 -4.24 4.92 -2.44
N LEU A 290 -4.30 4.13 -1.36
CA LEU A 290 -3.23 3.17 -1.04
C LEU A 290 -3.04 2.14 -2.16
N ARG A 291 -4.15 1.62 -2.70
CA ARG A 291 -4.13 0.65 -3.81
C ARG A 291 -3.77 1.32 -5.13
N ALA A 292 -4.18 2.57 -5.35
CA ALA A 292 -3.77 3.36 -6.52
C ALA A 292 -2.26 3.67 -6.51
N TRP A 293 -1.69 4.05 -5.37
CA TRP A 293 -0.24 4.26 -5.22
C TRP A 293 0.53 2.96 -5.44
N ALA A 294 0.02 1.83 -4.93
CA ALA A 294 0.60 0.51 -5.21
C ALA A 294 0.56 0.15 -6.71
N TRP A 295 -0.55 0.46 -7.40
CA TRP A 295 -0.62 0.31 -8.86
C TRP A 295 0.42 1.19 -9.56
N GLY A 296 0.60 2.45 -9.16
CA GLY A 296 1.59 3.32 -9.77
C GLY A 296 3.04 2.88 -9.52
N ALA A 297 3.33 2.29 -8.36
CA ALA A 297 4.62 1.64 -8.10
C ALA A 297 4.86 0.44 -9.05
N ALA A 298 3.82 -0.35 -9.34
CA ALA A 298 3.92 -1.40 -10.34
C ALA A 298 4.18 -0.84 -11.75
N ARG A 299 3.62 0.32 -12.12
CA ARG A 299 3.93 0.99 -13.41
C ARG A 299 5.36 1.51 -13.47
N ALA A 300 5.90 1.98 -12.35
CA ALA A 300 7.31 2.37 -12.25
C ALA A 300 8.23 1.15 -12.40
N LEU A 301 7.85 -0.01 -11.84
CA LEU A 301 8.56 -1.27 -12.04
C LEU A 301 8.53 -1.72 -13.51
N ASP A 302 7.40 -1.57 -14.22
CA ASP A 302 7.31 -1.85 -15.67
C ASP A 302 8.37 -1.06 -16.46
N TYR A 303 8.67 0.18 -16.07
CA TYR A 303 9.75 0.96 -16.69
C TYR A 303 11.13 0.43 -16.32
N LEU A 304 11.38 0.06 -15.06
CA LEU A 304 12.67 -0.51 -14.64
C LEU A 304 12.99 -1.83 -15.37
N GLU A 305 11.97 -2.63 -15.71
CA GLU A 305 12.12 -3.84 -16.52
C GLU A 305 12.67 -3.56 -17.94
N THR A 306 12.56 -2.32 -18.43
CA THR A 306 13.13 -1.90 -19.72
C THR A 306 14.60 -1.46 -19.63
N LEU A 307 15.14 -1.28 -18.42
CA LEU A 307 16.48 -0.74 -18.21
C LEU A 307 17.50 -1.86 -17.97
N PRO A 308 18.47 -2.08 -18.88
CA PRO A 308 19.52 -3.09 -18.66
C PRO A 308 20.39 -2.83 -17.43
N ALA A 309 20.46 -1.58 -16.96
CA ALA A 309 21.24 -1.20 -15.78
C ALA A 309 20.50 -1.46 -14.45
N ALA A 310 19.21 -1.77 -14.47
CA ALA A 310 18.43 -2.11 -13.29
C ALA A 310 18.20 -3.62 -13.24
N ASP A 311 18.47 -4.24 -12.09
CA ASP A 311 18.08 -5.62 -11.85
C ASP A 311 16.60 -5.67 -11.46
N ALA A 312 15.74 -5.84 -12.46
CA ALA A 312 14.29 -5.90 -12.27
C ALA A 312 13.82 -7.04 -11.34
N LYS A 313 14.64 -8.07 -11.12
CA LYS A 313 14.32 -9.16 -10.16
C LYS A 313 14.66 -8.81 -8.72
N ARG A 314 15.38 -7.70 -8.51
CA ARG A 314 15.82 -7.20 -7.19
C ARG A 314 15.34 -5.77 -6.97
N VAL A 315 14.06 -5.53 -7.26
CA VAL A 315 13.40 -4.25 -6.97
C VAL A 315 12.59 -4.35 -5.68
N GLY A 316 12.86 -3.46 -4.73
CA GLY A 316 12.10 -3.32 -3.49
C GLY A 316 11.19 -2.11 -3.47
N ILE A 317 10.36 -2.04 -2.44
CA ILE A 317 9.47 -0.90 -2.15
C ILE A 317 9.68 -0.38 -0.72
N GLU A 318 9.70 0.94 -0.56
CA GLU A 318 9.86 1.63 0.71
C GLU A 318 8.80 2.72 0.86
N GLY A 319 8.38 2.93 2.11
CA GLY A 319 7.63 4.11 2.48
C GLY A 319 7.50 4.28 3.98
N VAL A 320 7.27 5.53 4.38
CA VAL A 320 7.03 5.95 5.76
C VAL A 320 5.57 6.36 5.94
N SER A 321 4.97 6.08 7.11
CA SER A 321 3.64 6.60 7.44
C SER A 321 2.55 6.07 6.51
N ARG A 322 1.69 6.94 5.96
CA ARG A 322 0.73 6.60 4.90
C ARG A 322 1.37 5.92 3.69
N TYR A 323 2.61 6.27 3.34
CA TYR A 323 3.33 5.61 2.26
C TYR A 323 3.93 4.27 2.70
N GLY A 324 4.20 4.08 3.99
CA GLY A 324 4.48 2.76 4.56
C GLY A 324 3.28 1.82 4.46
N LYS A 325 2.06 2.34 4.68
CA LYS A 325 0.81 1.58 4.43
C LYS A 325 0.75 1.14 2.96
N ALA A 326 1.02 2.06 2.03
CA ALA A 326 1.00 1.78 0.61
C ALA A 326 2.11 0.82 0.18
N ALA A 327 3.32 0.94 0.71
CA ALA A 327 4.42 0.02 0.46
C ALA A 327 4.07 -1.41 0.91
N LEU A 328 3.38 -1.56 2.04
CA LEU A 328 2.88 -2.87 2.50
C LEU A 328 1.81 -3.42 1.56
N VAL A 329 0.88 -2.58 1.09
CA VAL A 329 -0.13 -2.98 0.08
C VAL A 329 0.54 -3.39 -1.23
N THR A 330 1.54 -2.63 -1.70
CA THR A 330 2.36 -2.96 -2.87
C THR A 330 3.02 -4.31 -2.70
N LEU A 331 3.75 -4.52 -1.61
CA LEU A 331 4.42 -5.79 -1.37
C LEU A 331 3.40 -6.93 -1.28
N ALA A 332 2.27 -6.77 -0.58
CA ALA A 332 1.27 -7.82 -0.43
C ALA A 332 0.58 -8.25 -1.75
N LEU A 333 0.34 -7.30 -2.68
CA LEU A 333 -0.51 -7.52 -3.85
C LEU A 333 0.21 -7.51 -5.20
N GLU A 334 1.43 -6.96 -5.29
CA GLU A 334 2.26 -7.01 -6.50
C GLU A 334 3.43 -8.00 -6.28
N PRO A 335 3.35 -9.21 -6.86
CA PRO A 335 4.33 -10.27 -6.60
C PRO A 335 5.73 -9.99 -7.16
N ARG A 336 5.88 -9.04 -8.10
CA ARG A 336 7.17 -8.73 -8.71
C ARG A 336 8.12 -7.95 -7.80
N PHE A 337 7.62 -7.25 -6.77
CA PHE A 337 8.48 -6.62 -5.78
C PHE A 337 9.15 -7.68 -4.92
N ALA A 338 10.49 -7.66 -4.87
CA ALA A 338 11.32 -8.67 -4.24
C ALA A 338 11.35 -8.56 -2.72
N PHE A 339 11.28 -7.34 -2.16
CA PHE A 339 11.35 -7.07 -0.73
C PHE A 339 10.77 -5.70 -0.37
N GLY A 340 10.53 -5.42 0.90
CA GLY A 340 10.04 -4.10 1.32
C GLY A 340 10.56 -3.59 2.67
N LEU A 341 10.69 -2.27 2.78
CA LEU A 341 10.98 -1.51 4.00
C LEU A 341 9.73 -0.72 4.39
N ILE A 342 9.03 -1.22 5.41
CA ILE A 342 7.73 -0.72 5.85
C ILE A 342 7.92 0.09 7.13
N ALA A 343 7.99 1.42 6.99
CA ALA A 343 8.35 2.30 8.11
C ALA A 343 7.14 3.04 8.72
N SER A 344 7.03 2.98 10.05
CA SER A 344 6.11 3.76 10.88
C SER A 344 4.69 3.83 10.31
N SER A 345 4.18 2.69 9.81
CA SER A 345 3.02 2.68 8.93
C SER A 345 1.68 2.86 9.66
N GLY A 346 1.57 2.43 10.92
CA GLY A 346 0.39 2.70 11.77
C GLY A 346 -0.90 2.02 11.32
N GLU A 347 -2.05 2.61 11.68
CA GLU A 347 -3.40 2.06 11.50
C GLU A 347 -3.75 1.84 10.03
N GLY A 348 -4.15 0.63 9.63
CA GLY A 348 -4.32 0.29 8.20
C GLY A 348 -3.02 -0.08 7.47
N GLY A 349 -1.88 0.05 8.14
CA GLY A 349 -0.61 -0.59 7.78
C GLY A 349 -0.36 -1.79 8.68
N THR A 350 0.73 -1.75 9.44
CA THR A 350 1.21 -2.80 10.34
C THR A 350 0.52 -2.80 11.71
N LYS A 351 -0.15 -1.71 12.11
CA LYS A 351 -0.91 -1.69 13.37
C LYS A 351 -2.20 -2.50 13.23
N PRO A 352 -2.50 -3.40 14.18
CA PRO A 352 -3.78 -4.09 14.21
C PRO A 352 -4.97 -3.14 14.42
N HIS A 353 -6.02 -3.31 13.62
CA HIS A 353 -7.28 -2.58 13.75
C HIS A 353 -7.94 -2.84 15.11
N ARG A 354 -7.78 -4.06 15.65
CA ARG A 354 -8.34 -4.49 16.93
C ARG A 354 -7.70 -3.86 18.16
N ARG A 355 -6.60 -3.12 17.99
CA ARG A 355 -5.94 -2.39 19.09
C ARG A 355 -6.41 -0.94 19.17
N ASP A 356 -6.84 -0.54 20.37
CA ASP A 356 -7.19 0.85 20.70
C ASP A 356 -5.98 1.54 21.33
N PHE A 357 -5.05 1.99 20.50
CA PHE A 357 -3.89 2.76 20.92
C PHE A 357 -3.52 3.76 19.81
N GLY A 358 -3.60 5.07 20.07
CA GLY A 358 -3.36 6.07 19.03
C GLY A 358 -4.48 6.14 17.97
N GLU A 359 -4.11 6.02 16.70
CA GLU A 359 -5.02 6.08 15.54
C GLU A 359 -5.99 4.89 15.51
N THR A 360 -7.26 5.12 15.15
CA THR A 360 -8.28 4.05 15.09
C THR A 360 -8.92 3.91 13.72
N VAL A 361 -9.69 2.83 13.53
CA VAL A 361 -10.51 2.58 12.34
C VAL A 361 -11.38 3.79 11.99
N GLU A 362 -11.96 4.45 13.00
CA GLU A 362 -12.78 5.64 12.84
C GLU A 362 -12.03 6.84 12.26
N ASN A 363 -10.72 6.99 12.55
CA ASN A 363 -9.89 8.00 11.92
C ASN A 363 -9.78 7.74 10.41
N LEU A 364 -9.49 6.50 10.01
CA LEU A 364 -9.39 6.10 8.61
C LEU A 364 -10.74 6.06 7.89
N ALA A 365 -11.86 5.91 8.60
CA ALA A 365 -13.19 5.96 8.01
C ALA A 365 -13.75 7.39 7.89
N GLY A 366 -13.13 8.38 8.55
CA GLY A 366 -13.53 9.77 8.50
C GLY A 366 -13.17 10.45 7.18
N SER A 367 -13.85 11.58 6.89
CA SER A 367 -13.69 12.33 5.64
C SER A 367 -12.26 12.80 5.35
N GLY A 368 -11.38 12.84 6.36
CA GLY A 368 -9.98 13.22 6.23
C GLY A 368 -9.04 12.10 5.77
N ALA A 369 -9.47 10.84 5.78
CA ALA A 369 -8.60 9.69 5.47
C ALA A 369 -9.28 8.52 4.73
N TYR A 370 -10.61 8.49 4.62
CA TYR A 370 -11.33 7.39 3.95
C TYR A 370 -10.93 7.17 2.49
N HIS A 371 -10.36 8.18 1.84
CA HIS A 371 -9.83 8.09 0.48
C HIS A 371 -8.65 7.14 0.36
N TRP A 372 -7.94 6.84 1.47
CA TRP A 372 -6.88 5.81 1.49
C TRP A 372 -7.43 4.40 1.28
N MET A 373 -8.65 4.14 1.73
CA MET A 373 -9.22 2.80 1.90
C MET A 373 -10.23 2.48 0.79
N ALA A 374 -10.70 1.23 0.70
CA ALA A 374 -11.96 0.91 0.04
C ALA A 374 -13.10 1.71 0.66
N GLY A 375 -14.16 2.02 -0.10
CA GLY A 375 -15.36 2.61 0.47
C GLY A 375 -15.99 1.69 1.53
N ASN A 376 -15.97 0.38 1.29
CA ASN A 376 -16.41 -0.66 2.23
C ASN A 376 -15.74 -0.57 3.60
N PHE A 377 -14.51 -0.08 3.70
CA PHE A 377 -13.82 0.05 5.00
C PHE A 377 -14.57 0.98 5.96
N VAL A 378 -15.31 1.97 5.43
CA VAL A 378 -16.10 2.93 6.22
C VAL A 378 -17.18 2.23 7.05
N LYS A 379 -17.65 1.04 6.62
CA LYS A 379 -18.63 0.24 7.37
C LYS A 379 -18.17 -0.02 8.80
N TYR A 380 -16.87 -0.22 9.02
CA TYR A 380 -16.33 -0.64 10.33
C TYR A 380 -16.28 0.50 11.36
N ALA A 381 -16.62 1.73 10.97
CA ALA A 381 -16.83 2.86 11.86
C ALA A 381 -18.32 3.20 12.08
N ALA A 382 -19.25 2.44 11.47
CA ALA A 382 -20.68 2.74 11.52
C ALA A 382 -21.25 2.53 12.93
N GLU A 383 -21.85 3.58 13.47
CA GLU A 383 -22.66 3.54 14.69
C GLU A 383 -24.12 3.22 14.37
N GLU A 384 -24.66 3.86 13.33
CA GLU A 384 -26.02 3.66 12.84
C GLU A 384 -26.00 3.45 11.32
N SER A 385 -26.59 2.35 10.84
CA SER A 385 -26.65 2.00 9.42
C SER A 385 -27.75 0.95 9.13
N SER A 386 -28.03 0.72 7.85
CA SER A 386 -28.94 -0.34 7.37
C SER A 386 -28.47 -1.76 7.70
N PHE A 387 -27.17 -1.96 7.95
CA PHE A 387 -26.58 -3.26 8.32
C PHE A 387 -26.23 -3.36 9.80
N GLY A 388 -26.71 -2.40 10.61
CA GLY A 388 -26.41 -2.31 12.04
C GLY A 388 -25.01 -1.76 12.35
N ARG A 389 -24.66 -1.74 13.63
CA ARG A 389 -23.36 -1.25 14.10
C ARG A 389 -22.25 -2.22 13.70
N LYS A 390 -21.10 -1.69 13.27
CA LYS A 390 -19.87 -2.45 13.06
C LYS A 390 -18.67 -1.74 13.68
N THR A 391 -17.69 -2.52 14.08
CA THR A 391 -16.46 -2.11 14.78
C THR A 391 -15.23 -2.78 14.17
N ALA A 392 -14.05 -2.47 14.71
CA ALA A 392 -12.80 -3.16 14.35
C ALA A 392 -12.87 -4.69 14.49
N HIS A 393 -13.67 -5.20 15.44
CA HIS A 393 -13.89 -6.63 15.63
C HIS A 393 -14.52 -7.30 14.39
N ASP A 394 -15.35 -6.56 13.65
CA ASP A 394 -16.11 -7.08 12.51
C ASP A 394 -15.31 -7.08 11.21
N ILE A 395 -14.10 -6.53 11.20
CA ILE A 395 -13.19 -6.56 10.04
C ILE A 395 -12.71 -8.00 9.85
N PRO A 396 -12.88 -8.64 8.67
CA PRO A 396 -12.52 -10.04 8.49
C PRO A 396 -11.02 -10.31 8.61
N LEU A 397 -10.19 -9.28 8.45
CA LEU A 397 -8.74 -9.35 8.52
C LEU A 397 -8.20 -8.42 9.62
N ASP A 398 -6.92 -8.60 9.90
CA ASP A 398 -6.13 -7.66 10.69
C ASP A 398 -4.71 -7.50 10.11
N ALA A 399 -3.86 -6.69 10.73
CA ALA A 399 -2.55 -6.34 10.16
C ALA A 399 -1.61 -7.53 9.91
N HIS A 400 -1.69 -8.59 10.72
CA HIS A 400 -0.88 -9.80 10.53
C HIS A 400 -1.22 -10.52 9.23
N PHE A 401 -2.45 -10.41 8.71
CA PHE A 401 -2.80 -10.95 7.39
C PHE A 401 -2.08 -10.22 6.26
N ARG A 402 -2.02 -8.89 6.32
CA ARG A 402 -1.30 -8.08 5.30
C ARG A 402 0.17 -8.42 5.25
N LEU A 403 0.81 -8.54 6.43
CA LEU A 403 2.20 -8.99 6.55
C LEU A 403 2.38 -10.44 6.06
N ALA A 404 1.45 -11.33 6.37
CA ALA A 404 1.50 -12.72 5.92
C ALA A 404 1.40 -12.86 4.39
N LEU A 405 0.65 -11.98 3.71
CA LEU A 405 0.60 -11.96 2.23
C LEU A 405 1.95 -11.64 1.59
N CYS A 406 2.87 -11.02 2.32
CA CYS A 406 4.23 -10.77 1.85
C CYS A 406 5.09 -12.04 1.84
N ALA A 407 4.75 -13.06 2.65
CA ALA A 407 5.50 -14.30 2.72
C ALA A 407 5.53 -15.02 1.34
N PRO A 408 6.67 -15.63 0.96
CA PRO A 408 7.92 -15.75 1.71
C PRO A 408 8.94 -14.65 1.34
N ARG A 409 8.51 -13.48 0.86
CA ARG A 409 9.42 -12.41 0.44
C ARG A 409 9.93 -11.59 1.63
N PRO A 410 11.19 -11.12 1.59
CA PRO A 410 11.76 -10.30 2.64
C PRO A 410 10.91 -9.07 2.99
N THR A 411 10.52 -8.96 4.24
CA THR A 411 9.66 -7.89 4.76
C THR A 411 10.29 -7.29 6.02
N PHE A 412 10.74 -6.04 5.95
CA PHE A 412 11.36 -5.33 7.05
C PHE A 412 10.37 -4.32 7.64
N VAL A 413 9.95 -4.55 8.88
CA VAL A 413 9.11 -3.59 9.62
C VAL A 413 10.00 -2.67 10.45
N SER A 414 9.87 -1.36 10.21
CA SER A 414 10.70 -0.30 10.75
C SER A 414 9.85 0.67 11.57
N TYR A 415 10.34 1.08 12.73
CA TYR A 415 9.73 2.14 13.54
C TYR A 415 10.83 3.01 14.15
N GLY A 416 10.53 4.28 14.40
CA GLY A 416 11.35 5.13 15.26
C GLY A 416 10.94 5.01 16.72
N VAL A 417 11.54 5.88 17.54
CA VAL A 417 11.19 5.99 18.96
C VAL A 417 10.38 7.27 19.22
N PRO A 418 9.34 7.21 20.08
CA PRO A 418 8.54 8.38 20.40
C PRO A 418 9.33 9.55 20.97
N GLU A 419 10.37 9.25 21.76
CA GLU A 419 11.27 10.22 22.39
C GLU A 419 12.04 11.08 21.36
N ARG A 420 12.09 10.64 20.10
CA ARG A 420 12.82 11.29 19.00
C ARG A 420 11.88 11.78 17.90
N GLY A 421 10.57 11.74 18.13
CA GLY A 421 9.56 12.29 17.25
C GLY A 421 8.84 11.27 16.36
N ASP A 422 8.96 9.96 16.60
CA ASP A 422 7.95 9.04 16.09
C ASP A 422 6.65 9.17 16.91
N ALA A 423 5.50 8.84 16.36
CA ALA A 423 4.24 9.09 17.06
C ALA A 423 3.73 7.85 17.80
N HIS A 424 3.39 8.01 19.09
CA HIS A 424 2.58 7.01 19.82
C HIS A 424 1.28 6.67 19.07
N TRP A 425 0.80 7.60 18.24
CA TRP A 425 -0.31 7.46 17.29
C TRP A 425 -0.26 6.15 16.46
N LEU A 426 0.93 5.59 16.22
CA LEU A 426 1.14 4.50 15.27
C LEU A 426 1.24 3.10 15.91
N ASP A 427 1.26 3.02 17.25
CA ASP A 427 1.30 1.77 18.02
C ASP A 427 2.39 0.77 17.56
N ALA A 428 3.66 1.12 17.81
CA ALA A 428 4.79 0.26 17.49
C ALA A 428 4.68 -1.12 18.18
N GLN A 429 4.20 -1.16 19.42
CA GLN A 429 3.94 -2.41 20.15
C GLN A 429 2.91 -3.28 19.42
N GLY A 430 1.76 -2.73 19.03
CA GLY A 430 0.75 -3.46 18.25
C GLY A 430 1.28 -3.95 16.91
N SER A 431 2.09 -3.14 16.23
CA SER A 431 2.73 -3.52 14.98
C SER A 431 3.74 -4.67 15.16
N TYR A 432 4.46 -4.70 16.29
CA TYR A 432 5.33 -5.82 16.63
C TYR A 432 4.54 -7.11 16.87
N MET A 433 3.44 -7.03 17.62
CA MET A 433 2.53 -8.16 17.84
C MET A 433 1.99 -8.70 16.50
N ALA A 434 1.59 -7.83 15.56
CA ALA A 434 1.17 -8.23 14.21
C ALA A 434 2.28 -8.94 13.43
N THR A 435 3.52 -8.47 13.57
CA THR A 435 4.72 -9.07 12.94
C THR A 435 4.96 -10.46 13.48
N VAL A 436 4.86 -10.67 14.80
CA VAL A 436 4.97 -12.00 15.42
C VAL A 436 3.86 -12.93 14.92
N ALA A 437 2.61 -12.47 14.88
CA ALA A 437 1.47 -13.28 14.40
C ALA A 437 1.61 -13.68 12.92
N ALA A 438 2.11 -12.78 12.07
CA ALA A 438 2.34 -13.06 10.66
C ALA A 438 3.41 -14.14 10.41
N GLY A 439 4.28 -14.39 11.40
CA GLY A 439 5.36 -15.37 11.32
C GLY A 439 4.89 -16.80 11.01
N GLU A 440 3.63 -17.15 11.32
CA GLU A 440 3.07 -18.46 10.94
C GLU A 440 3.14 -18.71 9.42
N ALA A 441 2.83 -17.72 8.58
CA ALA A 441 2.87 -17.88 7.13
C ALA A 441 4.31 -18.02 6.61
N PHE A 442 5.25 -17.29 7.21
CA PHE A 442 6.67 -17.39 6.86
C PHE A 442 7.21 -18.79 7.19
N ARG A 443 6.93 -19.30 8.40
CA ARG A 443 7.32 -20.64 8.82
C ARG A 443 6.66 -21.73 7.97
N LEU A 444 5.38 -21.60 7.65
CA LEU A 444 4.65 -22.52 6.78
C LEU A 444 5.32 -22.62 5.40
N LEU A 445 5.79 -21.50 4.86
CA LEU A 445 6.46 -21.41 3.57
C LEU A 445 7.97 -21.68 3.62
N GLY A 446 8.48 -22.20 4.75
CA GLY A 446 9.85 -22.68 4.87
C GLY A 446 10.90 -21.58 5.04
N VAL A 447 10.51 -20.34 5.35
CA VAL A 447 11.44 -19.24 5.62
C VAL A 447 11.40 -18.82 7.08
N LYS A 448 12.54 -18.33 7.58
CA LYS A 448 12.64 -17.85 8.96
C LYS A 448 11.81 -16.57 9.12
N ASP A 449 10.96 -16.56 10.15
CA ASP A 449 10.16 -15.43 10.55
C ASP A 449 10.96 -14.46 11.44
N VAL A 450 10.28 -13.58 12.19
CA VAL A 450 10.92 -12.61 13.08
C VAL A 450 11.70 -13.26 14.23
N GLY A 451 11.48 -14.55 14.51
CA GLY A 451 12.25 -15.29 15.52
C GLY A 451 11.93 -14.89 16.96
N ASP A 452 10.74 -14.38 17.22
CA ASP A 452 10.23 -14.23 18.59
C ASP A 452 9.68 -15.58 19.08
N PRO A 453 10.11 -16.09 20.25
CA PRO A 453 9.66 -17.39 20.75
C PRO A 453 8.24 -17.33 21.38
N THR A 454 7.67 -16.15 21.55
CA THR A 454 6.35 -15.96 22.17
C THR A 454 5.25 -15.87 21.11
N ASN A 455 3.98 -16.02 21.54
CA ASN A 455 2.85 -15.67 20.69
C ASN A 455 2.59 -14.16 20.71
N TYR A 456 1.79 -13.68 19.76
CA TYR A 456 1.51 -12.25 19.62
C TYR A 456 0.90 -11.58 20.87
N ARG A 457 0.23 -12.33 21.76
CA ARG A 457 -0.40 -11.80 22.98
C ARG A 457 0.63 -11.49 24.06
N ALA A 458 1.73 -12.24 24.08
CA ALA A 458 2.82 -12.09 25.04
C ALA A 458 4.03 -11.35 24.45
N ALA A 459 4.06 -11.15 23.13
CA ALA A 459 5.14 -10.45 22.45
C ALA A 459 5.29 -9.01 22.98
N LEU A 460 6.49 -8.69 23.43
CA LEU A 460 6.88 -7.34 23.85
C LEU A 460 7.85 -6.75 22.84
N LEU A 461 7.66 -5.47 22.54
CA LEU A 461 8.53 -4.71 21.66
C LEU A 461 10.00 -4.89 22.10
N PRO A 462 10.90 -5.34 21.20
CA PRO A 462 12.32 -5.39 21.50
C PRO A 462 12.85 -4.00 21.81
N SER A 463 13.84 -3.88 22.69
CA SER A 463 14.48 -2.59 22.99
C SER A 463 14.96 -1.91 21.70
N ALA A 464 14.89 -0.57 21.63
CA ALA A 464 15.20 0.23 20.43
C ALA A 464 16.61 0.04 19.83
N THR A 465 17.53 -0.63 20.53
CA THR A 465 18.86 -0.97 20.03
C THR A 465 18.97 -2.39 19.45
N PHE A 466 17.95 -3.23 19.64
CA PHE A 466 17.96 -4.64 19.26
C PHE A 466 16.93 -4.93 18.17
N GLY A 467 17.40 -5.04 16.93
CA GLY A 467 16.59 -5.52 15.81
C GLY A 467 16.57 -7.05 15.76
N ARG A 468 15.46 -7.62 15.30
CA ARG A 468 15.34 -9.04 14.93
C ARG A 468 15.50 -9.16 13.42
N LEU A 469 16.75 -9.32 12.98
CA LEU A 469 17.15 -9.24 11.56
C LEU A 469 17.64 -10.59 10.98
N ASP A 470 17.51 -11.69 11.71
CA ASP A 470 18.00 -12.99 11.23
C ASP A 470 17.02 -13.68 10.26
N GLY A 471 15.77 -13.23 10.20
CA GLY A 471 14.70 -13.79 9.40
C GLY A 471 14.46 -13.06 8.08
N VAL A 472 13.58 -13.66 7.28
CA VAL A 472 13.00 -13.03 6.08
C VAL A 472 11.86 -12.08 6.47
N LEU A 473 11.17 -12.34 7.58
CA LEU A 473 10.40 -11.32 8.28
C LEU A 473 11.30 -10.68 9.33
N ALA A 474 11.45 -9.35 9.29
CA ALA A 474 12.35 -8.62 10.16
C ALA A 474 11.62 -7.49 10.89
N TRP A 475 12.11 -7.17 12.09
CA TRP A 475 11.66 -6.01 12.87
C TRP A 475 12.87 -5.26 13.38
N ARG A 476 12.87 -3.92 13.26
CA ARG A 476 13.80 -3.08 13.99
C ARG A 476 13.17 -1.73 14.33
N GLN A 477 13.23 -1.38 15.60
CA GLN A 477 13.06 -0.01 16.03
C GLN A 477 14.41 0.71 15.95
N HIS A 478 14.45 1.95 15.46
CA HIS A 478 15.65 2.79 15.38
C HIS A 478 15.58 3.97 16.35
N ASP A 479 16.70 4.65 16.57
CA ASP A 479 16.87 5.77 17.51
C ASP A 479 16.53 7.14 16.93
N GLY A 480 16.08 7.22 15.68
CA GLY A 480 15.43 8.40 15.09
C GLY A 480 13.92 8.52 15.35
N GLY A 481 13.30 9.54 14.75
CA GLY A 481 11.87 9.86 14.86
C GLY A 481 10.99 9.21 13.80
N HIS A 482 10.03 9.95 13.23
CA HIS A 482 9.10 9.45 12.21
C HIS A 482 9.72 9.35 10.80
N GLU A 483 10.56 8.35 10.56
CA GLU A 483 11.37 8.21 9.34
C GLU A 483 11.82 6.74 9.09
N SER A 484 12.57 6.48 8.01
CA SER A 484 13.15 5.16 7.68
C SER A 484 14.66 5.18 7.44
N ARG A 485 15.23 6.37 7.27
CA ARG A 485 16.63 6.68 6.97
C ARG A 485 17.59 6.08 8.01
N SER A 486 17.26 6.12 9.29
CA SER A 486 18.11 5.54 10.36
C SER A 486 18.12 4.01 10.37
N ASN A 487 17.13 3.37 9.73
CA ASN A 487 17.10 1.92 9.56
C ASN A 487 17.72 1.45 8.24
N LEU A 488 17.98 2.37 7.29
CA LEU A 488 18.37 1.99 5.95
C LEU A 488 19.71 1.25 5.88
N SER A 489 20.69 1.61 6.69
CA SER A 489 21.97 0.90 6.79
C SER A 489 21.78 -0.56 7.25
N HIS A 490 20.91 -0.78 8.24
CA HIS A 490 20.55 -2.12 8.73
C HIS A 490 19.76 -2.91 7.70
N PHE A 491 18.81 -2.25 7.04
CA PHE A 491 18.04 -2.81 5.94
C PHE A 491 18.95 -3.24 4.79
N LEU A 492 19.93 -2.43 4.40
CA LEU A 492 20.84 -2.76 3.30
C LEU A 492 21.69 -4.00 3.62
N VAL A 493 22.26 -4.09 4.82
CA VAL A 493 23.01 -5.28 5.25
C VAL A 493 22.11 -6.53 5.21
N TRP A 494 20.90 -6.42 5.74
CA TRP A 494 19.91 -7.49 5.75
C TRP A 494 19.46 -7.91 4.35
N ALA A 495 19.09 -6.95 3.50
CA ALA A 495 18.60 -7.19 2.15
C ALA A 495 19.70 -7.76 1.25
N ASN A 496 20.92 -7.22 1.32
CA ASN A 496 22.07 -7.69 0.55
C ASN A 496 22.34 -9.19 0.79
N LYS A 497 22.28 -9.62 2.06
CA LYS A 497 22.41 -11.03 2.43
C LYS A 497 21.32 -11.89 1.77
N LEU A 498 20.06 -11.43 1.80
CA LEU A 498 18.91 -12.20 1.30
C LEU A 498 18.82 -12.25 -0.23
N ILE A 499 19.28 -11.20 -0.93
CA ILE A 499 19.24 -11.14 -2.40
C ILE A 499 20.57 -11.54 -3.06
N GLY A 500 21.59 -11.85 -2.26
CA GLY A 500 22.94 -12.20 -2.72
C GLY A 500 23.68 -11.05 -3.39
N HIS A 501 23.45 -9.81 -2.96
CA HIS A 501 24.15 -8.63 -3.47
C HIS A 501 25.42 -8.36 -2.66
N THR A 502 26.53 -8.12 -3.35
CA THR A 502 27.79 -7.73 -2.72
C THR A 502 28.02 -6.24 -3.00
N PRO A 503 28.02 -5.37 -1.98
CA PRO A 503 28.30 -3.96 -2.16
C PRO A 503 29.68 -3.71 -2.78
N PRO A 504 29.86 -2.60 -3.52
CA PRO A 504 31.18 -2.20 -4.00
C PRO A 504 32.12 -1.93 -2.80
N PRO A 505 33.44 -2.03 -2.99
CA PRO A 505 34.41 -1.62 -1.98
C PRO A 505 34.12 -0.17 -1.55
N ALA A 506 34.22 0.11 -0.25
CA ALA A 506 34.10 1.47 0.24
C ALA A 506 35.13 2.36 -0.48
N ALA A 507 34.68 3.49 -1.04
CA ALA A 507 35.58 4.46 -1.65
C ALA A 507 36.67 4.84 -0.62
N ALA A 508 37.94 4.80 -1.04
CA ALA A 508 39.04 5.28 -0.20
C ALA A 508 38.74 6.73 0.20
N LYS A 509 38.70 6.98 1.50
CA LYS A 509 38.33 8.30 2.07
C LYS A 509 39.32 9.39 1.71
#